data_AF-A0A940Z505-F1
#
_entry.id   AF-A0A940Z505-F1
#
_cell.length_a   1.000
_cell.length_b   1.000
_cell.length_c   1.000
_cell.angle_alpha   90.00
_cell.angle_beta   90.00
_cell.angle_gamma   90.00
#
_symmetry.space_group_name_H-M   'P 1'
#
loop_
_entity.id
_entity.type
_entity.pdbx_description
1 polymer ?
#
loop_
_entity_poly.entity_id
_entity_poly.type
_entity_poly.pdbx_seq_one_letter_code
_entity_poly.pdbx_strand_id
1 'polypeptide(L)' 'MRIAEGDRFKHKLTGQLFEVKMIKDDTFILESAQTPYRMWFGEEGVELFFETAAKKRLKK' A
#
# COMPACT_ATOMS: atom_id res chain seq x y z
N MET A 1 -3.56 10.73 -1.84
CA MET A 1 -4.50 10.01 -0.90
C MET A 1 -3.84 9.94 0.48
N ARG A 2 -4.52 10.06 1.65
CA ARG A 2 -3.82 9.80 2.93
C ARG A 2 -3.59 8.29 3.10
N ILE A 3 -2.36 7.83 2.89
CA ILE A 3 -1.90 6.45 3.07
C ILE A 3 -1.30 6.30 4.47
N ALA A 4 -1.66 5.24 5.19
CA ALA A 4 -1.13 4.94 6.52
C ALA A 4 -0.51 3.55 6.61
N GLU A 5 0.36 3.34 7.59
CA GLU A 5 0.86 2.00 7.92
C GLU A 5 -0.31 1.06 8.29
N GLY A 6 -0.29 -0.14 7.73
CA GLY A 6 -1.35 -1.14 7.83
C GLY A 6 -2.50 -0.95 6.85
N ASP A 7 -2.50 0.09 6.00
CA ASP A 7 -3.45 0.17 4.90
C ASP A 7 -3.17 -0.94 3.87
N ARG A 8 -4.25 -1.44 3.27
CA ARG A 8 -4.17 -2.49 2.25
C ARG A 8 -4.55 -1.97 0.89
N PHE A 9 -3.68 -2.25 -0.05
CA PHE A 9 -3.76 -1.87 -1.43
C PHE A 9 -3.89 -3.10 -2.32
N LYS A 10 -4.69 -2.99 -3.36
CA LYS A 10 -4.80 -4.00 -4.40
C LYS A 10 -4.09 -3.49 -5.64
N HIS A 11 -3.20 -4.28 -6.21
CA HIS A 11 -2.54 -3.92 -7.45
C HIS A 11 -3.52 -4.05 -8.62
N LYS A 12 -3.66 -3.00 -9.43
CA LYS A 12 -4.69 -2.92 -10.48
C LYS A 12 -4.50 -3.95 -11.59
N LEU A 13 -3.26 -4.31 -11.92
CA LEU A 13 -2.95 -5.23 -13.02
C LEU A 13 -3.03 -6.71 -12.61
N THR A 14 -2.57 -7.03 -11.40
CA THR A 14 -2.42 -8.43 -10.95
C THR A 14 -3.51 -8.85 -9.96
N GLY A 15 -4.25 -7.89 -9.40
CA GLY A 15 -5.23 -8.12 -8.36
C GLY A 15 -4.64 -8.54 -7.01
N GLN A 16 -3.31 -8.57 -6.88
CA GLN A 16 -2.62 -8.95 -5.65
C GLN A 16 -2.81 -7.91 -4.56
N LEU A 17 -2.85 -8.37 -3.31
CA LEU A 17 -2.99 -7.53 -2.14
C LEU A 17 -1.65 -7.26 -1.48
N PHE A 18 -1.43 -6.00 -1.16
CA PHE A 18 -0.24 -5.48 -0.51
C PHE A 18 -0.64 -4.68 0.73
N GLU A 19 0.18 -4.75 1.76
CA GLU A 19 0.00 -4.01 3.01
C GLU A 19 1.14 -3.02 3.18
N VAL A 20 0.82 -1.79 3.56
CA VAL A 20 1.84 -0.78 3.90
C VAL A 20 2.49 -1.19 5.21
N LYS A 21 3.76 -1.58 5.17
CA LYS A 21 4.53 -1.92 6.37
C LYS A 21 5.21 -0.72 7.00
N MET A 22 5.65 0.23 6.18
CA MET A 22 6.40 1.39 6.65
C MET A 22 6.24 2.55 5.68
N ILE A 23 6.23 3.77 6.23
CA ILE A 23 6.28 5.01 5.45
C ILE A 23 7.49 5.81 5.94
N LYS A 24 8.43 6.12 5.05
CA LYS A 24 9.64 6.86 5.39
C LYS A 24 10.01 7.81 4.26
N ASP A 25 10.20 9.09 4.57
CA ASP A 25 10.62 10.13 3.61
C ASP A 25 9.81 10.06 2.29
N ASP A 26 8.47 10.09 2.40
CA ASP A 26 7.49 9.95 1.29
C ASP A 26 7.58 8.65 0.47
N THR A 27 8.35 7.67 0.96
CA THR A 27 8.44 6.33 0.38
C THR A 27 7.61 5.34 1.20
N PHE A 28 6.73 4.63 0.50
CA PHE A 28 5.83 3.61 1.03
C PHE A 28 6.43 2.23 0.76
N ILE A 29 6.61 1.45 1.83
CA ILE A 29 7.04 0.05 1.75
C ILE A 29 5.79 -0.83 1.75
N LEU A 30 5.50 -1.44 0.60
CA LEU A 30 4.39 -2.36 0.40
C LEU A 30 4.89 -3.80 0.46
N GLU A 31 4.31 -4.62 1.32
CA GLU A 31 4.60 -6.06 1.41
C GLU A 31 3.40 -6.87 0.92
N SER A 32 3.65 -7.87 0.07
CA SER A 32 2.58 -8.76 -0.42
C SER A 32 2.04 -9.62 0.71
N ALA A 33 0.71 -9.78 0.76
CA ALA A 33 0.08 -10.66 1.75
C ALA A 33 0.34 -12.16 1.47
N GLN A 34 0.72 -12.51 0.24
CA GLN A 34 0.88 -13.91 -0.19
C GLN A 34 2.35 -14.34 -0.32
N THR A 35 3.27 -13.39 -0.37
CA THR A 35 4.69 -13.65 -0.66
C THR A 35 5.56 -12.69 0.13
N PRO A 36 6.79 -13.05 0.54
CA PRO A 36 7.70 -12.17 1.27
C PRO A 36 8.29 -11.01 0.43
N TYR A 37 7.69 -10.71 -0.73
CA TYR A 37 8.12 -9.62 -1.59
C TYR A 37 7.71 -8.26 -1.03
N ARG A 38 8.70 -7.37 -0.98
CA ARG A 38 8.55 -5.96 -0.60
C ARG A 38 8.83 -5.08 -1.80
N MET A 39 8.06 -4.01 -1.94
CA MET A 39 8.25 -2.99 -2.96
C MET A 39 8.26 -1.62 -2.32
N TRP A 40 9.05 -0.72 -2.93
CA TRP A 40 9.16 0.67 -2.52
C TRP A 40 8.51 1.53 -3.60
N PHE A 41 7.57 2.37 -3.19
CA PHE A 41 6.89 3.31 -4.08
C PHE A 41 6.84 4.69 -3.44
N GLY A 42 6.94 5.74 -4.26
CA GLY A 42 6.50 7.07 -3.85
C GLY A 42 4.97 7.18 -3.90
N GLU A 43 4.41 8.26 -3.34
CA GLU A 43 2.96 8.48 -3.26
C GLU A 43 2.28 8.35 -4.64
N GLU A 44 2.80 9.04 -5.65
CA GLU A 44 2.27 9.01 -7.02
C GLU A 44 2.29 7.60 -7.62
N GLY A 45 3.34 6.83 -7.34
CA GLY A 45 3.45 5.44 -7.80
C GLY A 45 2.38 4.55 -7.17
N VAL A 46 2.10 4.74 -5.87
CA VAL A 46 1.03 3.97 -5.21
C VAL A 46 -0.33 4.30 -5.82
N GLU A 47 -0.63 5.57 -6.07
CA GLU A 47 -1.92 5.98 -6.66
C GLU A 47 -2.10 5.49 -8.11
N LEU A 48 -1.01 5.42 -8.88
CA LEU A 48 -1.02 4.93 -10.25
C LEU A 48 -1.27 3.41 -10.32
N PHE A 49 -0.49 2.62 -9.59
CA PHE A 49 -0.49 1.15 -9.74
C PHE A 49 -1.44 0.42 -8.80
N PHE A 50 -1.89 1.07 -7.73
CA PHE A 50 -2.71 0.44 -6.70
C PHE A 50 -4.03 1.17 -6.47
N GLU A 51 -5.04 0.40 -6.07
CA GLU A 51 -6.32 0.89 -5.58
C GLU A 51 -6.44 0.53 -4.10
N THR A 52 -7.08 1.39 -3.29
CA THR A 52 -7.25 1.09 -1.87
C THR A 52 -8.30 0.00 -1.67
N ALA A 53 -7.86 -1.14 -1.16
CA ALA A 53 -8.73 -2.28 -0.87
C ALA A 53 -9.37 -2.15 0.51
N ALA A 54 -8.63 -1.67 1.50
CA ALA A 54 -9.14 -1.39 2.83
C ALA A 54 -8.33 -0.26 3.47
N LYS A 55 -9.02 0.81 3.86
CA LYS A 55 -8.45 1.83 4.75
C LYS A 55 -8.66 1.38 6.19
N LYS A 56 -7.63 1.46 7.02
CA LYS A 56 -7.87 1.42 8.46
C LYS A 56 -8.68 2.67 8.80
N ARG A 57 -9.97 2.48 9.06
CA ARG A 57 -10.88 3.55 9.49
C ARG A 57 -10.33 4.06 10.82
N LEU A 58 -9.66 5.21 10.82
CA LEU A 58 -9.33 5.95 12.04
C LEU A 58 -10.65 6.14 12.78
N LYS A 59 -10.89 5.31 13.81
CA LYS A 59 -11.99 5.54 14.75
C LYS A 59 -11.64 6.84 15.47
N LYS A 60 -12.43 7.86 15.14
CA LYS A 60 -12.44 9.19 15.76
C LYS A 60 -12.84 9.09 17.22
#